data_AF-A0A842CWY0-F1
#
_entry.id   AF-A0A842CWY0-F1
#
_cell.length_a   1.000
_cell.length_b   1.000
_cell.length_c   1.000
_cell.angle_alpha   90.00
_cell.angle_beta   90.00
_cell.angle_gamma   90.00
#
_symmetry.space_group_name_H-M   'P 1'
#
loop_
_entity.id
_entity.type
_entity.pdbx_description
1 polymer ?
#
loop_
_entity_poly.entity_id
_entity_poly.type
_entity_poly.pdbx_seq_one_letter_code
_entity_poly.pdbx_strand_id
1 'polypeptide(L)' 'MFNKNDEVVIVDISKVKNDQFLDDEAKRIIESCNYKGNVTKLFTENDKKLISVSFYLGESRVTQVFKVDEIKKVGE' A
#
# COMPACT_ATOMS: atom_id res chain seq x y z
N MET A 1 -13.19 -7.57 -4.37
CA MET A 1 -12.20 -8.61 -3.98
C MET A 1 -10.89 -8.27 -4.66
N PHE A 2 -9.76 -8.26 -3.93
CA PHE A 2 -8.46 -7.87 -4.47
C PHE A 2 -7.76 -9.03 -5.18
N ASN A 3 -7.01 -8.71 -6.24
CA ASN A 3 -6.17 -9.63 -6.98
C ASN A 3 -4.75 -9.07 -7.12
N LYS A 4 -3.80 -9.95 -7.43
CA LYS A 4 -2.45 -9.53 -7.80
C LYS A 4 -2.53 -8.62 -9.04
N ASN A 5 -1.74 -7.55 -9.03
CA ASN A 5 -1.69 -6.46 -10.01
C ASN A 5 -2.90 -5.51 -10.00
N ASP A 6 -3.84 -5.64 -9.05
CA ASP A 6 -4.85 -4.60 -8.87
C ASP A 6 -4.19 -3.30 -8.41
N GLU A 7 -4.58 -2.17 -9.00
CA GLU A 7 -4.24 -0.85 -8.50
C GLU A 7 -5.16 -0.50 -7.33
N VAL A 8 -4.57 -0.04 -6.24
CA VAL A 8 -5.26 0.32 -5.00
C VAL A 8 -4.78 1.67 -4.48
N VAL A 9 -5.65 2.36 -3.75
CA VAL A 9 -5.33 3.61 -3.05
C VAL A 9 -5.50 3.42 -1.55
N ILE A 10 -4.57 3.99 -0.76
CA ILE A 10 -4.67 3.99 0.71
C ILE A 10 -5.86 4.85 1.14
N VAL A 11 -6.69 4.33 2.05
CA VAL A 11 -7.91 5.03 2.53
C VAL A 11 -7.57 6.13 3.52
N ASP A 12 -6.69 5.84 4.48
CA ASP A 12 -6.29 6.79 5.52
C ASP A 12 -4.80 7.14 5.38
N ILE A 13 -4.54 8.24 4.66
CA ILE A 13 -3.18 8.74 4.42
C ILE A 13 -2.48 9.18 5.70
N SER A 14 -3.23 9.48 6.77
CA SER A 14 -2.68 9.90 8.07
C SER A 14 -1.86 8.79 8.70
N LYS A 15 -2.23 7.53 8.45
CA LYS A 15 -1.45 6.36 8.89
C LYS A 15 -0.06 6.36 8.28
N VAL A 16 0.08 6.69 7.00
CA VAL A 16 1.38 6.78 6.33
C VAL A 16 2.20 7.95 6.88
N LYS A 17 1.58 9.13 7.00
CA LYS A 17 2.27 10.35 7.46
C LYS A 17 2.81 10.21 8.88
N ASN A 18 2.02 9.60 9.76
CA ASN A 18 2.34 9.45 11.18
C ASN A 18 3.01 8.11 11.53
N ASP A 19 3.28 7.24 10.56
CA ASP A 19 3.94 5.96 10.82
C ASP A 19 5.37 6.21 11.31
N GLN A 20 5.71 5.69 12.49
CA GLN A 20 7.05 5.82 13.07
C GLN A 20 8.03 4.77 12.52
N PHE A 21 7.52 3.72 11.89
CA PHE A 21 8.31 2.65 11.28
C PHE A 21 8.63 2.89 9.82
N LEU A 22 7.95 3.84 9.17
CA LEU A 22 8.30 4.33 7.84
C LEU A 22 9.30 5.47 7.94
N ASP A 23 10.42 5.33 7.26
CA ASP A 23 11.36 6.43 7.06
C ASP A 23 10.78 7.52 6.12
N ASP A 24 11.43 8.69 6.11
CA ASP A 24 10.98 9.84 5.34
C ASP A 24 11.03 9.60 3.82
N GLU A 25 11.95 8.76 3.34
CA GLU A 25 12.05 8.42 1.93
C GLU A 25 10.86 7.56 1.50
N ALA A 26 10.52 6.55 2.30
CA ALA A 26 9.38 5.68 2.06
C ALA A 26 8.07 6.47 2.02
N LYS A 27 7.88 7.41 2.97
CA LYS A 27 6.74 8.32 2.99
C LYS A 27 6.67 9.18 1.74
N ARG A 28 7.80 9.76 1.30
CA ARG A 28 7.88 10.55 0.06
C ARG A 28 7.54 9.75 -1.18
N ILE A 29 8.00 8.50 -1.29
CA ILE A 29 7.67 7.63 -2.43
C ILE A 29 6.17 7.35 -2.47
N ILE A 30 5.57 6.96 -1.35
CA ILE A 30 4.13 6.68 -1.25
C ILE A 30 3.31 7.94 -1.59
N GLU A 31 3.69 9.10 -1.06
CA GLU A 31 3.04 10.39 -1.34
C GLU A 31 3.17 10.80 -2.81
N SER A 32 4.36 10.62 -3.41
CA SER A 32 4.60 10.90 -4.84
C SER A 32 3.78 10.00 -5.77
N CYS A 33 3.42 8.81 -5.31
CA CYS A 33 2.51 7.90 -6.02
C CYS A 33 1.03 8.29 -5.84
N ASN A 34 0.71 9.43 -5.22
CA ASN A 34 -0.65 9.81 -4.80
C ASN A 34 -1.32 8.73 -3.94
N TYR A 35 -0.53 8.05 -3.10
CA TYR A 35 -0.97 6.92 -2.28
C TYR A 35 -1.57 5.75 -3.08
N LYS A 36 -1.31 5.69 -4.39
CA LYS A 36 -1.69 4.57 -5.26
C LYS A 36 -0.54 3.59 -5.39
N GLY A 37 -0.85 2.32 -5.28
CA GLY A 37 0.12 1.24 -5.41
C GLY A 37 -0.49 0.00 -6.05
N ASN A 38 0.35 -0.97 -6.36
CA ASN A 38 -0.05 -2.21 -7.00
C ASN A 38 0.01 -3.37 -6.01
N VAL A 39 -1.06 -4.18 -5.97
CA VAL A 39 -1.08 -5.40 -5.17
C VAL A 39 -0.06 -6.40 -5.72
N THR A 40 0.92 -6.79 -4.90
CA THR A 40 1.94 -7.76 -5.30
C THR A 40 1.70 -9.15 -4.76
N LYS A 41 1.08 -9.25 -3.56
CA LYS A 41 0.79 -10.51 -2.90
C LYS A 41 -0.43 -10.39 -1.99
N LEU A 42 -1.27 -11.43 -1.98
CA LEU A 42 -2.31 -11.63 -0.99
C LEU A 42 -1.93 -12.82 -0.12
N PHE A 43 -2.09 -12.71 1.19
CA PHE A 43 -1.77 -13.77 2.12
C PHE A 43 -2.60 -13.66 3.40
N THR A 44 -2.59 -14.71 4.21
CA THR A 44 -3.27 -14.73 5.51
C THR A 44 -2.23 -14.96 6.60
N GLU A 45 -2.28 -14.15 7.64
CA GLU A 45 -1.42 -14.28 8.82
C GLU A 45 -2.28 -14.09 10.07
N ASN A 46 -2.20 -15.02 11.03
CA ASN A 46 -3.03 -15.00 12.25
C ASN A 46 -4.53 -14.80 11.95
N ASP A 47 -5.07 -15.57 11.00
CA ASP A 47 -6.46 -15.52 10.51
C ASP A 47 -6.90 -14.17 9.91
N LYS A 48 -5.96 -13.26 9.63
CA LYS A 48 -6.22 -11.96 9.01
C LYS A 48 -5.74 -11.95 7.57
N LYS A 49 -6.61 -11.53 6.65
CA LYS A 49 -6.25 -11.30 5.24
C LYS A 49 -5.42 -10.03 5.13
N LEU A 50 -4.21 -10.16 4.61
CA LEU A 50 -3.25 -9.10 4.42
C LEU A 50 -2.88 -8.99 2.94
N ILE A 51 -2.58 -7.77 2.52
CA ILE A 51 -2.32 -7.42 1.13
C ILE A 51 -1.02 -6.63 1.09
N SER A 52 -0.03 -7.19 0.38
CA SER A 52 1.21 -6.50 0.08
C SER A 52 1.00 -5.60 -1.13
N VAL A 53 1.31 -4.31 -0.97
CA VAL A 53 1.17 -3.28 -2.00
C VAL A 53 2.52 -2.62 -2.21
N SER A 54 2.92 -2.49 -3.47
CA SER A 54 4.17 -1.83 -3.85
C SER A 54 3.91 -0.48 -4.53
N PHE A 55 4.69 0.52 -4.12
CA PHE A 55 4.72 1.88 -4.63
C PHE A 55 6.05 2.10 -5.35
N TYR A 56 5.99 2.71 -6.53
CA TYR A 56 7.14 2.84 -7.43
C TYR A 56 7.36 4.31 -7.79
N LEU A 57 8.57 4.81 -7.56
CA LEU A 57 9.01 6.13 -7.97
C LEU A 57 10.32 5.99 -8.75
N GLY A 58 10.22 5.92 -10.07
CA GLY A 58 11.36 5.56 -10.93
C GLY A 58 11.84 4.14 -10.62
N GLU A 59 13.12 4.01 -10.26
CA GLU A 59 13.73 2.72 -9.87
C GLU A 59 13.53 2.40 -8.37
N SER A 60 13.10 3.37 -7.56
CA SER A 60 12.83 3.17 -6.14
C SER A 60 11.49 2.44 -5.94
N ARG A 61 11.49 1.50 -4.99
CA ARG A 61 10.30 0.71 -4.63
C ARG A 61 10.14 0.60 -3.12
N VAL A 62 8.94 0.92 -2.65
CA VAL A 62 8.51 0.68 -1.28
C VAL A 62 7.40 -0.35 -1.29
N THR A 63 7.49 -1.34 -0.42
CA THR A 63 6.41 -2.33 -0.22
C THR A 63 5.88 -2.20 1.18
N GLN A 64 4.56 -2.13 1.33
CA GLN A 64 3.85 -2.08 2.60
C GLN A 64 2.77 -3.16 2.65
N VAL A 65 2.37 -3.55 3.85
CA VAL A 65 1.32 -4.54 4.08
C VAL A 65 0.12 -3.86 4.69
N PHE A 66 -1.04 -4.08 4.09
CA PHE A 66 -2.30 -3.47 4.49
C PHE A 66 -3.35 -4.53 4.78
N LYS A 67 -4.27 -4.20 5.67
CA LYS A 67 -5.55 -4.92 5.76
C LYS A 67 -6.47 -4.50 4.63
N VAL A 68 -7.47 -5.34 4.37
CA VAL A 68 -8.47 -5.14 3.31
C VAL A 68 -9.20 -3.79 3.45
N ASP A 69 -9.45 -3.32 4.68
CA ASP A 69 -10.15 -2.06 4.98
C ASP A 69 -9.26 -0.80 4.88
N GLU A 70 -7.94 -0.97 4.78
CA GLU A 70 -6.99 0.15 4.74
C GLU A 70 -6.71 0.64 3.31
N ILE A 71 -7.20 -0.09 2.31
CA ILE A 71 -7.03 0.21 0.89
C ILE A 71 -8.35 0.06 0.13
N LYS A 72 -8.47 0.76 -0.99
CA LYS A 72 -9.59 0.64 -1.93
C LYS A 72 -9.07 0.39 -3.33
N LYS A 73 -9.77 -0.43 -4.11
CA LYS A 73 -9.45 -0.62 -5.52
C LYS A 73 -9.72 0.66 -6.31
N VAL A 74 -8.81 1.02 -7.21
CA VAL A 74 -9.02 2.17 -8.10
C VAL A 74 -9.91 1.75 -9.27
N GLY A 75 -10.95 2.52 -9.56
CA GLY A 75 -11.86 2.27 -10.69
C GLY A 75 -13.03 1.31 -10.40
N GLU A 76 -13.25 0.94 -9.13
CA GLU A 76 -14.55 0.39 -8.66
C GLU A 76 -15.54 1.50 -8.29
#